data_AF-A0A379T6D4-F1
#
_entry.id   AF-A0A379T6D4-F1
#
_cell.length_a   1.000
_cell.length_b   1.000
_cell.length_c   1.000
_cell.angle_alpha   90.00
_cell.angle_beta   90.00
_cell.angle_gamma   90.00
#
_symmetry.space_group_name_H-M   'P 1'
#
loop_
_entity.id
_entity.type
_entity.pdbx_description
1 polymer ?
#
loop_
_entity_poly.entity_id
_entity_poly.type
_entity_poly.pdbx_seq_one_letter_code
_entity_poly.pdbx_strand_id
1 'polypeptide(L)'
;MHLAPTSSTVTTLMMGDALAMAVMQARGFNEEDFARSHPAGALGARLLNNVHHLMRQGDAIPQVMLATSVMDAMLELSRTGLGLVAVCDEQHVVKGVFTDGDLPSLAGERRRAHHAGQRKP
;
A
#
# COMPACT_ATOMS: atom_id res chain seq x y z
N MET A 1 51.29 23.99 -32.70
CA MET A 1 50.51 24.30 -31.49
C MET A 1 49.89 23.01 -30.99
N HIS A 2 50.25 22.53 -29.80
CA HIS A 2 49.53 21.44 -29.14
C HIS A 2 48.39 22.08 -28.33
N LEU A 3 47.22 22.19 -28.93
CA LEU A 3 46.01 22.66 -28.23
C LEU A 3 45.64 21.61 -27.19
N ALA A 4 45.40 22.04 -25.94
CA ALA A 4 44.87 21.16 -24.92
C ALA A 4 43.53 20.56 -25.43
N PRO A 5 43.27 19.26 -25.23
CA PRO A 5 42.04 18.65 -25.72
C PRO A 5 40.83 19.36 -25.12
N THR A 6 39.95 19.92 -25.95
CA THR A 6 38.72 20.61 -25.50
C THR A 6 37.67 19.65 -24.94
N SER A 7 37.92 18.34 -25.02
CA SER A 7 37.05 17.26 -24.52
C SER A 7 37.51 16.68 -23.17
N SER A 8 38.56 17.20 -22.54
CA SER A 8 39.16 16.61 -21.32
C SER A 8 38.14 16.41 -20.19
N THR A 9 37.20 17.34 -20.00
CA THR A 9 36.13 17.22 -19.00
C THR A 9 35.18 16.06 -19.31
N VAL A 10 34.75 15.92 -20.57
CA VAL A 10 33.85 14.84 -20.99
C VAL A 10 34.54 13.49 -20.88
N THR A 11 35.80 13.39 -21.33
CA THR A 11 36.60 12.18 -21.22
C THR A 11 36.79 11.76 -19.76
N THR A 12 37.00 12.72 -18.85
CA THR A 12 37.13 12.44 -17.42
C THR A 12 35.82 11.89 -16.83
N LEU A 13 34.67 12.46 -17.18
CA LEU A 13 33.36 11.96 -16.75
C LEU A 13 33.09 10.53 -17.26
N MET A 14 33.38 10.28 -18.55
CA MET A 14 33.23 8.94 -19.15
C MET A 14 34.11 7.90 -18.48
N MET A 15 35.39 8.23 -18.24
CA MET A 15 36.31 7.33 -17.53
C MET A 15 35.87 7.08 -16.09
N GLY A 16 35.36 8.10 -15.40
CA GLY A 16 34.81 7.98 -14.05
C GLY A 16 33.62 7.01 -13.98
N ASP A 17 32.66 7.16 -14.90
CA ASP A 17 31.47 6.29 -14.97
C ASP A 17 31.86 4.83 -15.31
N ALA A 18 32.72 4.63 -16.30
CA ALA A 18 33.21 3.32 -16.68
C ALA A 18 33.95 2.61 -15.53
N LEU A 19 34.79 3.34 -14.79
CA LEU A 19 35.52 2.80 -13.64
C LEU A 19 34.56 2.44 -12.50
N ALA A 20 33.57 3.29 -12.21
CA ALA A 20 32.56 3.02 -11.20
C ALA A 20 31.78 1.74 -11.52
N MET A 21 31.30 1.59 -12.77
CA MET A 21 30.59 0.38 -13.20
C MET A 21 31.47 -0.87 -13.13
N ALA A 22 32.74 -0.78 -13.57
CA ALA A 22 33.67 -1.91 -13.52
C ALA A 22 33.94 -2.36 -12.07
N VAL A 23 34.12 -1.42 -11.14
CA VAL A 23 34.32 -1.74 -9.72
C VAL A 23 33.05 -2.32 -9.09
N MET A 24 31.88 -1.76 -9.38
CA MET A 24 30.60 -2.30 -8.92
C MET A 24 30.44 -3.76 -9.35
N GLN A 25 30.70 -4.05 -10.63
CA GLN A 25 30.61 -5.41 -11.16
C GLN A 25 31.64 -6.35 -10.53
N ALA A 26 32.90 -5.92 -10.40
CA ALA A 26 33.96 -6.73 -9.80
C ALA A 26 33.72 -7.04 -8.31
N ARG A 27 33.02 -6.15 -7.59
CA ARG A 27 32.63 -6.32 -6.19
C ARG A 27 31.31 -7.08 -6.02
N GLY A 28 30.61 -7.42 -7.11
CA GLY A 28 29.28 -8.00 -7.06
C GLY A 28 28.23 -7.08 -6.44
N PHE A 29 28.46 -5.76 -6.50
CA PHE A 29 27.57 -4.75 -5.94
C PHE A 29 26.23 -4.79 -6.67
N ASN A 30 25.17 -5.15 -5.96
CA ASN A 30 23.84 -5.38 -6.53
C ASN A 30 22.82 -4.32 -6.06
N GLU A 31 21.57 -4.46 -6.52
CA GLU A 31 20.50 -3.53 -6.18
C GLU A 31 20.15 -3.50 -4.69
N GLU A 32 20.28 -4.62 -3.98
CA GLU A 32 20.06 -4.68 -2.53
C GLU A 32 21.17 -3.93 -1.78
N ASP A 33 22.42 -4.04 -2.24
CA ASP A 33 23.54 -3.27 -1.70
C ASP A 33 23.31 -1.77 -1.92
N PHE A 34 22.85 -1.39 -3.11
CA PHE A 34 22.47 -0.02 -3.43
C PHE A 34 21.36 0.49 -2.51
N ALA A 35 20.32 -0.32 -2.30
CA ALA A 35 19.18 0.01 -1.46
C ALA A 35 19.58 0.27 -0.01
N ARG A 36 20.48 -0.56 0.55
CA ARG A 36 20.99 -0.39 1.91
C ARG A 36 21.85 0.86 2.08
N SER A 37 22.63 1.23 1.06
CA SER A 37 23.44 2.46 1.08
C SER A 37 22.62 3.73 0.84
N HIS A 38 21.46 3.62 0.17
CA HIS A 38 20.60 4.75 -0.19
C HIS A 38 19.12 4.49 0.13
N PRO A 39 18.77 4.28 1.41
CA PRO A 39 17.42 3.85 1.80
C PRO A 39 16.35 4.91 1.49
N ALA A 40 16.71 6.20 1.50
CA ALA A 40 15.81 7.30 1.18
C ALA A 40 15.59 7.51 -0.33
N GLY A 41 16.39 6.86 -1.20
CA GLY A 41 16.24 6.95 -2.65
C GLY A 41 15.07 6.10 -3.16
N ALA A 42 14.56 6.38 -4.36
CA ALA A 42 13.41 5.66 -4.93
C ALA A 42 13.63 4.14 -5.03
N LEU A 43 14.83 3.71 -5.45
CA LEU A 43 15.19 2.28 -5.53
C LEU A 43 15.32 1.66 -4.13
N GLY A 44 15.95 2.35 -3.18
CA GLY A 44 16.08 1.90 -1.80
C GLY A 44 14.74 1.75 -1.10
N ALA A 45 13.86 2.75 -1.22
CA ALA A 45 12.51 2.70 -0.69
C ALA A 45 11.70 1.55 -1.28
N ARG A 46 11.84 1.26 -2.58
CA ARG A 46 11.13 0.14 -3.24
C ARG A 46 11.65 -1.23 -2.79
N LEU A 47 12.96 -1.39 -2.65
CA LEU A 47 13.56 -2.69 -2.32
C LEU A 47 13.51 -3.01 -0.82
N LEU A 48 13.51 -2.00 0.05
CA LEU A 48 13.46 -2.18 1.50
C LEU A 48 12.05 -2.15 2.08
N ASN A 49 11.07 -1.53 1.42
CA ASN A 49 9.67 -1.55 1.87
C ASN A 49 8.94 -2.81 1.40
N ASN A 50 9.06 -3.86 2.20
CA ASN A 50 8.27 -5.07 2.05
C ASN A 50 6.81 -4.85 2.46
N VAL A 51 5.89 -5.68 1.94
CA VAL A 51 4.45 -5.62 2.24
C VAL A 51 4.19 -5.62 3.76
N HIS A 52 4.90 -6.48 4.50
CA HIS A 52 4.71 -6.59 5.95
C HIS A 52 5.11 -5.34 6.74
N HIS A 53 5.96 -4.46 6.18
CA HIS A 53 6.26 -3.15 6.78
C HIS A 53 5.08 -2.17 6.65
N LEU A 54 4.17 -2.40 5.69
CA LEU A 54 2.99 -1.56 5.42
C LEU A 54 1.70 -2.13 6.01
N MET A 55 1.67 -3.43 6.30
CA MET A 55 0.49 -4.10 6.86
C MET A 55 0.19 -3.60 8.26
N ARG A 56 -1.07 -3.22 8.50
CA ARG A 56 -1.58 -2.97 9.86
C ARG A 56 -1.72 -4.29 10.61
N GLN A 57 -1.49 -4.26 11.92
CA GLN A 57 -1.51 -5.43 12.80
C GLN A 57 -2.35 -5.16 14.05
N GLY A 58 -2.85 -6.22 14.68
CA GLY A 58 -3.62 -6.15 15.93
C GLY A 58 -4.80 -5.17 15.82
N ASP A 59 -4.92 -4.28 16.80
CA ASP A 59 -6.00 -3.30 16.92
C ASP A 59 -6.02 -2.23 15.81
N ALA A 60 -4.99 -2.19 14.97
CA ALA A 60 -4.99 -1.36 13.77
C ALA A 60 -5.78 -1.99 12.60
N ILE A 61 -6.13 -3.27 12.70
CA ILE A 61 -7.03 -3.93 11.75
C ILE A 61 -8.47 -3.70 12.23
N PRO A 62 -9.31 -3.00 11.47
CA PRO A 62 -10.72 -2.79 11.83
C PRO A 62 -11.46 -4.11 11.77
N GLN A 63 -12.05 -4.50 12.89
CA GLN A 63 -12.82 -5.73 13.03
C GLN A 63 -14.07 -5.50 13.86
N VAL A 64 -15.17 -6.13 13.48
CA VAL A 64 -16.43 -6.14 14.23
C VAL A 64 -17.01 -7.55 14.31
N MET A 65 -17.91 -7.78 15.25
CA MET A 65 -18.59 -9.07 15.41
C MET A 65 -19.78 -9.16 14.47
N LEU A 66 -20.22 -10.39 14.13
CA LEU A 66 -21.42 -10.64 13.32
C LEU A 66 -22.68 -9.92 13.83
N ALA A 67 -22.80 -9.73 15.14
CA ALA A 67 -23.94 -9.07 15.76
C ALA A 67 -23.81 -7.53 15.86
N THR A 68 -22.66 -6.97 15.45
CA THR A 68 -22.40 -5.52 15.52
C THR A 68 -23.34 -4.77 14.59
N SER A 69 -23.87 -3.63 15.07
CA SER A 69 -24.76 -2.81 14.26
C SER A 69 -24.00 -2.16 13.10
N VAL A 70 -24.71 -1.84 12.02
CA VAL A 70 -24.12 -1.12 10.88
C VAL A 70 -23.52 0.22 11.31
N MET A 71 -24.16 0.91 12.26
CA MET A 71 -23.66 2.20 12.75
C MET A 71 -22.33 2.04 13.48
N ASP A 72 -22.20 1.02 14.32
CA ASP A 72 -20.96 0.73 15.03
C ASP A 72 -19.85 0.26 14.07
N ALA A 73 -20.21 -0.50 13.03
CA ALA A 73 -19.28 -0.87 11.96
C ALA A 73 -18.77 0.36 11.18
N MET A 74 -19.61 1.37 10.94
CA MET A 74 -19.20 2.64 10.31
C MET A 74 -18.26 3.46 11.22
N LEU A 75 -18.51 3.47 12.53
CA LEU A 75 -17.63 4.14 13.50
C LEU A 75 -16.25 3.48 13.50
N GLU A 76 -16.20 2.14 13.47
CA GLU A 76 -14.95 1.38 13.42
C GLU A 76 -14.18 1.61 12.11
N LEU A 77 -14.89 1.69 10.99
CA LEU A 77 -14.30 2.02 9.68
C LEU A 77 -13.68 3.43 9.71
N SER A 78 -14.40 4.41 10.26
CA SER A 78 -13.93 5.79 10.42
C SER A 78 -12.71 5.90 11.33
N ARG A 79 -12.63 5.08 12.38
CA ARG A 79 -11.51 5.05 13.35
C ARG A 79 -10.19 4.67 12.68
N THR A 80 -10.21 3.74 11.73
CA THR A 80 -8.99 3.18 11.12
C THR A 80 -8.63 3.79 9.77
N GLY A 81 -9.61 4.39 9.07
CA GLY A 81 -9.43 5.05 7.78
C GLY A 81 -9.07 4.08 6.64
N LEU A 82 -9.45 2.81 6.76
CA LEU A 82 -9.09 1.75 5.82
C LEU A 82 -10.12 1.52 4.70
N GLY A 83 -11.30 2.14 4.77
CA GLY A 83 -12.38 1.93 3.79
C GLY A 83 -13.11 0.57 3.92
N LEU A 84 -12.73 -0.20 4.92
CA LEU A 84 -13.10 -1.61 5.13
C LEU A 84 -13.09 -1.91 6.63
N VAL A 85 -13.99 -2.79 7.05
CA VAL A 85 -13.96 -3.48 8.35
C VAL A 85 -14.21 -4.98 8.12
N ALA A 86 -13.43 -5.84 8.77
CA ALA A 86 -13.64 -7.29 8.72
C ALA A 86 -14.75 -7.69 9.71
N VAL A 87 -15.65 -8.56 9.29
CA VAL A 87 -16.72 -9.11 10.14
C VAL A 87 -16.30 -10.50 10.59
N CYS A 88 -16.16 -10.69 11.90
CA CYS A 88 -15.65 -11.91 12.52
C CYS A 88 -16.71 -12.62 13.37
N ASP A 89 -16.54 -13.93 13.56
CA ASP A 89 -17.27 -14.70 14.58
C ASP A 89 -16.60 -14.63 15.97
N GLU A 90 -17.18 -15.33 16.95
CA GLU A 90 -16.68 -15.40 18.33
C GLU A 90 -15.29 -16.05 18.44
N GLN A 91 -14.88 -16.83 17.44
CA GLN A 91 -13.56 -17.44 17.34
C GLN A 91 -12.57 -16.54 16.57
N HIS A 92 -12.92 -15.29 16.29
CA HIS A 92 -12.14 -14.33 15.50
C HIS A 92 -11.87 -14.79 14.07
N VAL A 93 -12.70 -15.68 13.52
CA VAL A 93 -12.62 -16.11 12.13
C VAL A 93 -13.41 -15.14 11.26
N VAL A 94 -12.76 -14.59 10.24
CA VAL A 94 -13.39 -13.68 9.27
C VAL A 94 -14.49 -14.41 8.51
N LYS A 95 -15.71 -13.88 8.58
CA LYS A 95 -16.89 -14.34 7.83
C LYS A 95 -17.23 -13.46 6.63
N GLY A 96 -16.74 -12.23 6.64
CA GLY A 96 -17.00 -11.28 5.56
C GLY A 96 -16.32 -9.95 5.78
N VAL A 97 -16.66 -9.01 4.91
CA VAL A 97 -16.14 -7.64 4.90
C VAL A 97 -17.28 -6.66 4.71
N PHE A 98 -17.21 -5.51 5.37
CA PHE A 98 -18.11 -4.39 5.16
C PHE A 98 -17.29 -3.16 4.77
N THR A 99 -17.74 -2.42 3.76
CA THR A 99 -17.00 -1.32 3.15
C THR A 99 -17.83 -0.06 3.09
N ASP A 100 -17.18 1.10 2.93
CA ASP A 100 -17.88 2.38 2.74
C ASP A 100 -18.82 2.37 1.52
N GLY A 101 -18.51 1.53 0.52
CA GLY A 101 -19.30 1.36 -0.69
C GLY A 101 -20.62 0.62 -0.50
N ASP A 102 -20.82 -0.05 0.64
CA ASP A 102 -22.03 -0.84 0.90
C ASP A 102 -23.21 0.02 1.39
N LEU A 103 -22.95 1.25 1.83
CA LEU A 103 -23.97 2.16 2.38
C LEU A 103 -25.06 2.57 1.37
N PRO A 104 -24.72 3.01 0.13
CA PRO A 104 -25.74 3.34 -0.87
C PRO A 104 -26.60 2.13 -1.25
N SER A 105 -26.00 0.93 -1.30
CA SER A 105 -26.68 -0.33 -1.61
C SER A 105 -27.71 -0.69 -0.52
N LEU A 106 -27.33 -0.60 0.75
CA LEU A 106 -28.19 -0.95 1.89
C LEU A 106 -29.39 0.00 2.06
N ALA A 107 -29.18 1.30 1.79
CA ALA A 107 -30.26 2.30 1.84
C ALA A 107 -31.29 2.09 0.71
N GLY A 108 -30.84 1.64 -0.46
CA GLY A 108 -31.69 1.32 -1.60
C GLY A 108 -32.62 0.12 -1.35
N GLU A 109 -32.12 -0.93 -0.70
CA GLU A 109 -32.90 -2.14 -0.38
C GLU A 109 -33.99 -1.89 0.66
N ARG A 110 -33.72 -1.08 1.70
CA ARG A 110 -34.73 -0.68 2.68
C ARG A 110 -35.89 0.10 2.04
N ARG A 111 -35.60 0.99 1.09
CA ARG A 111 -36.64 1.73 0.33
C ARG A 111 -37.50 0.82 -0.54
N ARG A 112 -36.91 -0.20 -1.16
CA ARG A 112 -37.64 -1.20 -1.98
C ARG A 112 -38.55 -2.08 -1.12
N ALA A 113 -38.07 -2.55 0.04
CA ALA A 113 -38.88 -3.34 0.96
C ALA A 113 -40.09 -2.57 1.51
N HIS A 114 -39.91 -1.29 1.86
CA HIS A 114 -41.00 -0.45 2.37
C HIS A 114 -42.07 -0.14 1.30
N HIS A 115 -41.68 0.04 0.03
CA HIS A 115 -42.65 0.25 -1.05
C HIS A 115 -43.35 -1.03 -1.53
N ALA A 116 -42.71 -2.20 -1.42
CA ALA A 116 -43.32 -3.48 -1.78
C ALA A 116 -44.43 -3.91 -0.79
N GLY A 117 -44.36 -3.49 0.48
CA GLY A 117 -45.38 -3.79 1.49
C GLY A 117 -46.70 -3.00 1.37
N GLN A 118 -46.74 -1.94 0.56
CA GLN A 118 -47.92 -1.09 0.36
C GLN A 118 -48.73 -1.44 -0.91
N ARG A 119 -48.33 -2.49 -1.64
CA ARG A 119 -49.07 -3.04 -2.80
C ARG A 119 -49.54 -4.46 -2.50
N LYS A 120 -50.56 -4.60 -1.66
CA LYS A 120 -51.48 -5.74 -1.71
C LYS A 120 -52.91 -5.16 -1.72
N PRO A 121 -53.82 -5.69 -2.56
CA PRO A 121 -55.16 -5.14 -2.76
C PRO A 121 -56.02 -5.27 -1.50
#